data_AF-A0A7S3NQV6-F1
#
_entry.id   AF-A0A7S3NQV6-F1
#
_cell.length_a   1.000
_cell.length_b   1.000
_cell.length_c   1.000
_cell.angle_alpha   90.00
_cell.angle_beta   90.00
_cell.angle_gamma   90.00
#
_symmetry.space_group_name_H-M   'P 1'
#
loop_
_entity.id
_entity.type
_entity.pdbx_description
1 polymer ?
#
loop_
_entity_poly.entity_id
_entity_poly.type
_entity_poly.pdbx_seq_one_letter_code
_entity_poly.pdbx_strand_id
1 'polypeptide(L)'
;QILLYRHAESEANMIWRNKDMPDTEKLKLEMNEKYRDTILCENGIEQCESRRDILANINIHTVFISPLRRAMQTAYHSFKDHPNFDKIKFIIVPNLRECMNLASGIPYNIEKVIEEFSELFPILETSLFDSYQDKLHYFL
;
A
#
# COMPACT_ATOMS: atom_id res chain seq x y z
N GLN A 1 7.85 -18.67 9.32
CA GLN A 1 8.76 -17.79 8.55
C GLN A 1 8.11 -16.41 8.49
N ILE A 2 8.89 -15.33 8.52
CA ILE A 2 8.39 -13.96 8.33
C ILE A 2 9.08 -13.39 7.10
N LEU A 3 8.32 -12.78 6.20
CA LEU A 3 8.82 -12.10 5.02
C LEU A 3 8.47 -10.63 5.13
N LEU A 4 9.47 -9.77 4.89
CA LEU A 4 9.28 -8.34 4.82
C LEU A 4 9.18 -7.94 3.36
N TYR A 5 8.14 -7.21 3.01
CA TYR A 5 7.84 -6.85 1.63
C TYR A 5 7.50 -5.37 1.55
N ARG A 6 8.42 -4.58 0.96
CA ARG A 6 8.25 -3.14 0.78
C ARG A 6 7.28 -2.88 -0.38
N HIS A 7 6.47 -1.83 -0.27
CA HIS A 7 5.62 -1.38 -1.37
C HIS A 7 6.45 -1.08 -2.64
N ALA A 8 5.85 -1.28 -3.80
CA ALA A 8 6.46 -0.95 -5.08
C ALA A 8 6.39 0.56 -5.37
N GLU A 9 6.97 0.99 -6.49
CA GLU A 9 7.05 2.40 -6.87
C GLU A 9 5.66 3.08 -6.99
N SER A 10 5.48 4.22 -6.32
CA SER A 10 4.27 5.05 -6.39
C SER A 10 4.41 6.24 -7.35
N GLU A 11 3.30 6.92 -7.67
CA GLU A 11 3.37 8.16 -8.46
C GLU A 11 4.20 9.25 -7.78
N ALA A 12 4.23 9.28 -6.44
CA ALA A 12 5.08 10.20 -5.69
C ALA A 12 6.57 9.85 -5.85
N ASN A 13 6.93 8.57 -5.95
CA ASN A 13 8.32 8.17 -6.21
C ASN A 13 8.82 8.64 -7.59
N MET A 14 7.93 8.79 -8.58
CA MET A 14 8.29 9.29 -9.90
C MET A 14 8.84 10.73 -9.86
N ILE A 15 8.40 11.56 -8.90
CA ILE A 15 8.95 12.91 -8.69
C ILE A 15 10.45 12.83 -8.40
N TRP A 16 10.85 11.89 -7.55
CA TRP A 16 12.23 11.69 -7.14
C TRP A 16 13.11 11.01 -8.20
N ARG A 17 12.51 10.42 -9.24
CA ARG A 17 13.27 9.91 -10.40
C ARG A 17 13.79 11.02 -11.31
N ASN A 18 13.15 12.20 -11.31
CA ASN A 18 13.60 13.30 -12.14
C ASN A 18 14.90 13.89 -11.57
N LYS A 19 16.04 13.50 -12.15
CA LYS A 19 17.36 13.93 -11.70
C LYS A 19 17.66 15.40 -12.00
N ASP A 20 16.96 15.98 -12.98
CA ASP A 20 17.19 17.35 -13.43
C ASP A 20 16.40 18.38 -12.59
N MET A 21 15.39 17.91 -11.83
CA MET A 21 14.60 18.76 -10.94
C MET A 21 15.35 19.00 -9.60
N PRO A 22 15.48 20.26 -9.13
CA PRO A 22 16.02 20.55 -7.81
C PRO A 22 15.18 19.93 -6.69
N ASP A 23 15.84 19.48 -5.61
CA ASP A 23 15.13 18.82 -4.51
C ASP A 23 14.10 19.72 -3.81
N THR A 24 14.33 21.03 -3.77
CA THR A 24 13.35 21.99 -3.24
C THR A 24 12.07 22.05 -4.07
N GLU A 25 12.17 21.82 -5.37
CA GLU A 25 11.01 21.76 -6.27
C GLU A 25 10.29 20.41 -6.17
N LYS A 26 11.05 19.31 -6.08
CA LYS A 26 10.50 17.97 -5.80
C LYS A 26 9.67 17.95 -4.51
N LEU A 27 10.22 18.52 -3.44
CA LEU A 27 9.52 18.61 -2.15
C LEU A 27 8.22 19.41 -2.27
N LYS A 28 8.24 20.56 -2.97
CA LYS A 28 7.00 21.33 -3.22
C LYS A 28 5.97 20.53 -4.02
N LEU A 29 6.42 19.79 -5.02
CA LEU A 29 5.54 18.98 -5.86
C LEU A 29 4.94 17.81 -5.07
N GLU A 30 5.76 17.10 -4.28
CA GLU A 30 5.29 15.96 -3.48
C GLU A 30 4.41 16.39 -2.31
N MET A 31 4.55 17.62 -1.82
CA MET A 31 3.63 18.20 -0.83
C MET A 31 2.25 18.56 -1.41
N ASN A 32 2.06 18.45 -2.74
CA ASN A 32 0.75 18.68 -3.35
C ASN A 32 -0.26 17.62 -2.88
N GLU A 33 -1.49 18.05 -2.56
CA GLU A 33 -2.58 17.17 -2.13
C GLU A 33 -2.88 16.04 -3.11
N LYS A 34 -2.59 16.22 -4.41
CA LYS A 34 -2.69 15.16 -5.43
C LYS A 34 -1.92 13.90 -5.04
N TYR A 35 -0.78 14.03 -4.36
CA TYR A 35 0.05 12.90 -3.95
C TYR A 35 -0.34 12.32 -2.59
N ARG A 36 -1.39 12.85 -1.95
CA ARG A 36 -1.94 12.30 -0.71
C ARG A 36 -2.34 10.84 -0.92
N ASP A 37 -1.80 9.98 -0.06
CA ASP A 37 -2.05 8.54 -0.09
C ASP A 37 -1.97 7.96 -1.52
N THR A 38 -0.95 8.36 -2.29
CA THR A 38 -0.86 8.03 -3.72
C THR A 38 -0.84 6.52 -4.00
N ILE A 39 -1.26 6.18 -5.22
CA ILE A 39 -1.26 4.82 -5.77
C ILE A 39 0.11 4.44 -6.36
N LEU A 40 0.26 3.17 -6.73
CA LEU A 40 1.35 2.67 -7.55
C LEU A 40 1.33 3.31 -8.94
N CYS A 41 2.52 3.54 -9.52
CA CYS A 41 2.64 3.82 -10.94
C CYS A 41 2.67 2.52 -11.76
N GLU A 42 2.64 2.61 -13.09
CA GLU A 42 2.71 1.44 -13.99
C GLU A 42 3.95 0.57 -13.71
N ASN A 43 5.13 1.18 -13.58
CA ASN A 43 6.36 0.47 -13.21
C ASN A 43 6.23 -0.22 -11.84
N GLY A 44 5.53 0.38 -10.88
CA GLY A 44 5.30 -0.20 -9.56
C GLY A 44 4.42 -1.44 -9.63
N ILE A 45 3.42 -1.43 -10.51
CA ILE A 45 2.62 -2.62 -10.80
C ILE A 45 3.51 -3.71 -11.38
N GLU A 46 4.31 -3.42 -12.41
CA GLU A 46 5.23 -4.38 -13.03
C GLU A 46 6.23 -4.97 -12.03
N GLN A 47 6.74 -4.15 -11.09
CA GLN A 47 7.60 -4.62 -10.00
C GLN A 47 6.91 -5.69 -9.14
N CYS A 48 5.61 -5.54 -8.87
CA CYS A 48 4.83 -6.55 -8.16
C CYS A 48 4.64 -7.81 -9.00
N GLU A 49 4.26 -7.65 -10.27
CA GLU A 49 3.95 -8.79 -11.14
C GLU A 49 5.19 -9.64 -11.43
N SER A 50 6.37 -9.02 -11.59
CA SER A 50 7.65 -9.70 -11.85
C SER A 50 8.11 -10.63 -10.73
N ARG A 51 7.54 -10.53 -9.52
CA ARG A 51 7.90 -11.35 -8.35
C ARG A 51 6.91 -12.47 -8.05
N ARG A 52 5.82 -12.59 -8.83
CA ARG A 52 4.74 -13.56 -8.60
C ARG A 52 5.25 -14.99 -8.56
N ASP A 53 6.13 -15.37 -9.48
CA ASP A 53 6.67 -16.74 -9.54
C ASP A 53 7.43 -17.11 -8.26
N ILE A 54 8.18 -16.16 -7.70
CA ILE A 54 8.89 -16.36 -6.44
C ILE A 54 7.88 -16.53 -5.30
N LEU A 55 6.87 -15.66 -5.24
CA LEU A 55 5.86 -15.67 -4.18
C LEU A 55 4.95 -16.91 -4.25
N ALA A 56 4.60 -17.40 -5.45
CA ALA A 56 3.77 -18.57 -5.67
C ALA A 56 4.37 -19.86 -5.09
N ASN A 57 5.69 -19.90 -4.92
CA ASN A 57 6.42 -21.02 -4.33
C ASN A 57 6.52 -20.93 -2.80
N ILE A 58 5.97 -19.88 -2.18
CA ILE A 58 5.99 -19.69 -0.74
C ILE A 58 4.61 -20.01 -0.19
N ASN A 59 4.53 -20.82 0.87
CA ASN A 59 3.27 -21.08 1.54
C ASN A 59 2.82 -19.87 2.38
N ILE A 60 2.19 -18.89 1.73
CA ILE A 60 1.63 -17.70 2.38
C ILE A 60 0.27 -18.02 2.98
N HIS A 61 0.14 -17.78 4.29
CA HIS A 61 -1.12 -17.93 5.03
C HIS A 61 -1.76 -16.58 5.36
N THR A 62 -0.94 -15.56 5.66
CA THR A 62 -1.42 -14.24 6.09
C THR A 62 -0.50 -13.15 5.54
N VAL A 63 -1.10 -12.05 5.10
CA VAL A 63 -0.40 -10.83 4.67
C VAL A 63 -0.93 -9.68 5.51
N PHE A 64 -0.04 -9.05 6.28
CA PHE A 64 -0.33 -7.83 7.02
C PHE A 64 0.01 -6.63 6.16
N ILE A 65 -0.94 -5.71 5.98
CA ILE A 65 -0.82 -4.61 5.03
C ILE A 65 -0.99 -3.27 5.75
N SER A 66 -0.18 -2.28 5.37
CA SER A 66 -0.45 -0.88 5.70
C SER A 66 -1.77 -0.42 5.05
N PRO A 67 -2.55 0.47 5.70
CA PRO A 67 -3.76 1.02 5.09
C PRO A 67 -3.52 2.01 3.94
N LEU A 68 -2.28 2.33 3.59
CA LEU A 68 -1.98 3.24 2.48
C LEU A 68 -2.24 2.55 1.13
N ARG A 69 -2.85 3.25 0.17
CA ARG A 69 -3.33 2.67 -1.11
C ARG A 69 -2.22 1.97 -1.90
N ARG A 70 -1.01 2.54 -1.96
CA ARG A 70 0.16 1.88 -2.59
C ARG A 70 0.51 0.52 -1.98
N ALA A 71 0.33 0.34 -0.67
CA ALA A 71 0.60 -0.92 0.00
C ALA A 71 -0.51 -1.94 -0.28
N MET A 72 -1.77 -1.49 -0.29
CA MET A 72 -2.93 -2.30 -0.70
C MET A 72 -2.75 -2.81 -2.14
N GLN A 73 -2.41 -1.93 -3.08
CA GLN A 73 -2.13 -2.33 -4.47
C GLN A 73 -0.92 -3.25 -4.58
N THR A 74 0.16 -2.99 -3.83
CA THR A 74 1.33 -3.89 -3.83
C THR A 74 0.91 -5.30 -3.42
N ALA A 75 0.13 -5.44 -2.35
CA ALA A 75 -0.36 -6.72 -1.89
C ALA A 75 -1.23 -7.40 -2.96
N TYR A 76 -2.22 -6.69 -3.50
CA TYR A 76 -3.10 -7.25 -4.53
C TYR A 76 -2.31 -7.70 -5.77
N HIS A 77 -1.51 -6.83 -6.38
CA HIS A 77 -0.78 -7.17 -7.60
C HIS A 77 0.29 -8.24 -7.37
N SER A 78 0.82 -8.39 -6.16
CA SER A 78 1.81 -9.44 -5.87
C SER A 78 1.18 -10.80 -5.61
N PHE A 79 -0.06 -10.84 -5.11
CA PHE A 79 -0.69 -12.09 -4.64
C PHE A 79 -1.93 -12.53 -5.42
N LYS A 80 -2.53 -11.70 -6.28
CA LYS A 80 -3.80 -12.03 -6.98
C LYS A 80 -3.78 -13.33 -7.79
N ASP A 81 -2.60 -13.74 -8.28
CA ASP A 81 -2.40 -14.99 -9.04
C ASP A 81 -1.75 -16.09 -8.18
N HIS A 82 -1.64 -15.89 -6.86
CA HIS A 82 -1.03 -16.87 -5.96
C HIS A 82 -1.90 -18.14 -5.88
N PRO A 83 -1.35 -19.36 -5.88
CA PRO A 83 -2.14 -20.60 -5.85
C PRO A 83 -3.10 -20.74 -4.66
N ASN A 84 -2.79 -20.05 -3.56
CA ASN A 84 -3.61 -19.99 -2.34
C ASN A 84 -4.36 -18.67 -2.16
N PHE A 85 -4.48 -17.81 -3.19
CA PHE A 85 -5.03 -16.45 -3.04
C PHE A 85 -6.34 -16.41 -2.24
N ASP A 86 -7.31 -17.25 -2.60
CA ASP A 86 -8.63 -17.37 -1.94
C ASP A 86 -8.59 -17.79 -0.46
N LYS A 87 -7.43 -18.29 0.01
CA LYS A 87 -7.20 -18.76 1.37
C LYS A 87 -6.30 -17.83 2.17
N ILE A 88 -5.63 -16.88 1.53
CA ILE A 88 -4.75 -15.92 2.21
C ILE A 88 -5.63 -14.93 2.98
N LYS A 89 -5.31 -14.74 4.26
CA LYS A 89 -5.90 -13.67 5.06
C LYS A 89 -5.14 -12.37 4.85
N PHE A 90 -5.81 -11.34 4.35
CA PHE A 90 -5.25 -10.01 4.21
C PHE A 90 -5.73 -9.16 5.37
N ILE A 91 -4.82 -8.72 6.24
CA ILE A 91 -5.17 -8.00 7.47
C ILE A 91 -4.61 -6.59 7.37
N ILE A 92 -5.49 -5.58 7.38
CA ILE A 92 -5.05 -4.19 7.40
C ILE A 92 -4.61 -3.83 8.82
N VAL A 93 -3.36 -3.37 8.97
CA VAL A 93 -2.76 -3.01 10.24
C VAL A 93 -2.46 -1.50 10.25
N PRO A 94 -3.24 -0.69 10.99
CA PRO A 94 -3.09 0.77 11.00
C PRO A 94 -1.67 1.24 11.31
N ASN A 95 -0.99 0.54 12.21
CA ASN A 95 0.36 0.86 12.69
C ASN A 95 1.48 0.59 11.68
N LEU A 96 1.20 -0.07 10.55
CA LEU A 96 2.21 -0.33 9.50
C LEU A 96 2.36 0.82 8.49
N ARG A 97 1.65 1.94 8.68
CA ARG A 97 1.79 3.12 7.82
C ARG A 97 3.19 3.70 7.85
N GLU A 98 3.58 4.27 6.71
CA GLU A 98 4.82 5.05 6.61
C GLU A 98 4.73 6.33 7.45
N CYS A 99 5.87 6.88 7.85
CA CYS A 99 5.94 8.14 8.57
C CYS A 99 5.36 9.30 7.73
N MET A 100 4.65 10.22 8.39
CA MET A 100 4.03 11.40 7.75
C MET A 100 5.06 12.52 7.52
N ASN A 101 6.07 12.24 6.69
CA ASN A 101 7.10 13.23 6.32
C ASN A 101 6.69 14.04 5.08
N LEU A 102 5.86 13.46 4.22
CA LEU A 102 5.47 13.97 2.90
C LEU A 102 3.98 13.67 2.67
N ALA A 103 3.34 14.29 1.67
CA ALA A 103 1.90 14.11 1.44
C ALA A 103 1.53 12.64 1.17
N SER A 104 2.42 11.89 0.52
CA SER A 104 2.26 10.45 0.27
C SER A 104 2.13 9.60 1.55
N GLY A 105 2.63 10.10 2.69
CA GLY A 105 2.45 9.48 4.01
C GLY A 105 1.15 9.87 4.72
N ILE A 106 0.44 10.89 4.23
CA ILE A 106 -0.83 11.35 4.80
C ILE A 106 -1.94 10.42 4.29
N PRO A 107 -2.62 9.67 5.17
CA PRO A 107 -3.62 8.71 4.76
C PRO A 107 -4.89 9.38 4.22
N TYR A 108 -5.60 8.68 3.35
CA TYR A 108 -6.94 9.07 2.93
C TYR A 108 -8.00 8.63 3.94
N ASN A 109 -9.28 8.92 3.66
CA ASN A 109 -10.38 8.39 4.46
C ASN A 109 -10.37 6.86 4.38
N ILE A 110 -10.21 6.19 5.53
CA ILE A 110 -10.03 4.74 5.59
C ILE A 110 -11.25 3.97 5.08
N GLU A 111 -12.47 4.47 5.28
CA GLU A 111 -13.69 3.79 4.81
C GLU A 111 -13.71 3.76 3.28
N LYS A 112 -13.30 4.85 2.64
CA LYS A 112 -13.18 4.92 1.17
C LYS A 112 -12.08 3.99 0.64
N VAL A 113 -10.96 3.90 1.36
CA VAL A 113 -9.89 2.96 0.98
C VAL A 113 -10.38 1.52 1.15
N ILE A 114 -11.05 1.18 2.25
CA ILE A 114 -11.61 -0.16 2.43
C ILE A 114 -12.64 -0.47 1.33
N GLU A 115 -13.54 0.46 1.01
CA GLU A 115 -14.49 0.32 -0.09
C GLU A 115 -13.78 0.02 -1.42
N GLU A 116 -12.78 0.84 -1.78
CA GLU A 116 -11.97 0.71 -3.01
C GLU A 116 -11.32 -0.68 -3.16
N PHE A 117 -10.88 -1.30 -2.06
CA PHE A 117 -10.13 -2.56 -2.10
C PHE A 117 -10.92 -3.80 -1.66
N SER A 118 -12.11 -3.64 -1.09
CA SER A 118 -12.87 -4.74 -0.47
C SER A 118 -13.19 -5.87 -1.43
N GLU A 119 -13.51 -5.55 -2.68
CA GLU A 119 -13.84 -6.55 -3.72
C GLU A 119 -12.60 -7.22 -4.33
N LEU A 120 -11.41 -6.65 -4.11
CA LEU A 120 -10.16 -7.17 -4.70
C LEU A 120 -9.55 -8.30 -3.89
N PHE A 121 -9.89 -8.40 -2.59
CA PHE A 121 -9.31 -9.38 -1.68
C PHE A 121 -10.38 -10.39 -1.24
N PRO A 122 -10.10 -11.70 -1.31
CA PRO A 122 -11.08 -12.73 -0.96
C PRO A 122 -11.40 -12.73 0.54
N ILE A 123 -10.40 -12.41 1.37
CA ILE A 123 -10.54 -12.32 2.84
C ILE A 123 -9.79 -11.07 3.29
N LEU A 124 -10.50 -9.94 3.41
CA LEU A 124 -9.98 -8.68 3.91
C LEU A 124 -10.48 -8.40 5.33
N GLU A 125 -9.57 -8.39 6.29
CA GLU A 125 -9.85 -8.18 7.71
C GLU A 125 -9.45 -6.76 8.12
N THR A 126 -10.40 -6.03 8.70
CA THR A 126 -10.25 -4.62 9.10
C THR A 126 -10.51 -4.37 10.59
N SER A 127 -10.77 -5.43 11.36
CA SER A 127 -11.17 -5.37 12.78
C SER A 127 -10.15 -4.67 13.69
N LEU A 128 -8.88 -4.54 13.27
CA LEU A 128 -7.88 -3.76 14.02
C LEU A 128 -8.23 -2.27 14.11
N PHE A 129 -9.03 -1.74 13.18
CA PHE A 129 -9.56 -0.38 13.26
C PHE A 129 -10.65 -0.21 14.32
N ASP A 130 -11.31 -1.27 14.77
CA ASP A 130 -12.38 -1.16 15.78
C ASP A 130 -11.86 -0.73 17.16
N SER A 131 -10.54 -0.86 17.37
CA SER A 131 -9.87 -0.37 18.57
C SER A 131 -9.67 1.15 18.59
N TYR A 132 -9.83 1.83 17.45
CA TYR A 132 -9.65 3.28 17.34
C TYR A 132 -10.97 4.00 17.60
N GLN A 133 -10.95 4.97 18.53
CA GLN A 133 -12.11 5.79 18.86
C GLN A 133 -12.62 6.58 17.65
N ASP A 134 -11.68 7.11 16.86
CA ASP A 134 -11.97 7.78 15.60
C ASP A 134 -11.17 7.13 14.47
N LYS A 135 -11.88 6.37 13.64
CA LYS A 135 -11.30 5.68 12.48
C LYS A 135 -10.79 6.68 11.42
N LEU A 136 -11.28 7.92 11.41
CA LEU A 136 -10.76 8.97 10.53
C LEU A 136 -9.42 9.54 11.02
N HIS A 137 -9.07 9.30 12.28
CA HIS A 137 -7.84 9.76 12.90
C HIS A 137 -7.00 8.59 13.43
N TYR A 138 -7.06 7.43 12.79
CA TYR A 138 -6.25 6.25 13.15
C TYR A 138 -4.72 6.49 13.13
N PHE A 139 -4.32 7.67 12.65
CA PHE A 139 -2.95 8.13 12.53
C PHE A 139 -2.55 9.16 13.59
N LEU A 140 -3.48 9.63 14.45
CA LEU A 140 -3.23 10.50 15.60
C LEU A 140 -3.29 9.69 16.91
#